data_AF-A0A1C4MY27-F1
#
_entry.id   AF-A0A1C4MY27-F1
#
_cell.length_a   1.000
_cell.length_b   1.000
_cell.length_c   1.000
_cell.angle_alpha   90.00
_cell.angle_beta   90.00
_cell.angle_gamma   90.00
#
_symmetry.space_group_name_H-M   'P 1'
#
loop_
_entity.id
_entity.type
_entity.pdbx_description
1 polymer ?
#
loop_
_entity_poly.entity_id
_entity_poly.type
_entity_poly.pdbx_seq_one_letter_code
_entity_poly.pdbx_strand_id
1 'polypeptide(L)'
;MRIDPIDFLVTFLRAQPGIPGTAPKGDLTNHAYGDTTVYLEPSGGFRMVRDRMDRVDIEYDVYSLNRKACIDLALTVREALLEILPNKTVDGALVLDTEDIQFPTYYPDKTSREHVYGGEVSVFFAAE
;
A
#
# COMPACT_ATOMS: atom_id res chain seq x y z
N MET A 1 -12.48 16.03 -4.75
CA MET A 1 -12.59 14.70 -5.39
C MET A 1 -13.11 13.74 -4.35
N ARG A 2 -13.81 12.66 -4.74
CA ARG A 2 -14.33 11.65 -3.80
C ARG A 2 -13.83 10.26 -4.23
N ILE A 3 -12.52 10.12 -4.33
CA ILE A 3 -11.85 8.85 -4.62
C ILE A 3 -11.26 8.37 -3.30
N ASP A 4 -11.51 7.11 -2.96
CA ASP A 4 -10.83 6.43 -1.87
C ASP A 4 -9.47 5.93 -2.38
N PRO A 5 -8.35 6.42 -1.84
CA PRO A 5 -7.04 5.98 -2.27
C PRO A 5 -6.78 4.50 -1.95
N ILE A 6 -7.38 3.98 -0.88
CA ILE A 6 -7.16 2.59 -0.46
C ILE A 6 -7.78 1.63 -1.47
N ASP A 7 -8.99 1.92 -1.95
CA ASP A 7 -9.67 1.06 -2.92
C ASP A 7 -8.85 0.87 -4.20
N PHE A 8 -8.38 1.95 -4.83
CA PHE A 8 -7.62 1.82 -6.08
C PHE A 8 -6.23 1.22 -5.85
N LEU A 9 -5.58 1.51 -4.72
CA LEU A 9 -4.28 0.92 -4.39
C LEU A 9 -4.39 -0.58 -4.13
N VAL A 10 -5.45 -1.03 -3.44
CA VAL A 10 -5.76 -2.46 -3.28
C VAL A 10 -6.00 -3.10 -4.64
N THR A 11 -6.85 -2.51 -5.50
CA THR A 11 -7.10 -3.01 -6.86
C THR A 11 -5.79 -3.14 -7.65
N PHE A 12 -4.95 -2.11 -7.60
CA PHE A 12 -3.64 -2.09 -8.26
C PHE A 12 -2.74 -3.22 -7.77
N LEU A 13 -2.52 -3.34 -6.45
CA LEU A 13 -1.60 -4.31 -5.87
C LEU A 13 -2.04 -5.76 -6.13
N ARG A 14 -3.35 -6.02 -6.14
CA ARG A 14 -3.89 -7.36 -6.45
C ARG A 14 -3.56 -7.85 -7.85
N ALA A 15 -3.31 -6.92 -8.78
CA ALA A 15 -2.96 -7.23 -10.16
C ALA A 15 -1.45 -7.40 -10.38
N GLN A 16 -0.60 -7.12 -9.38
CA GLN A 16 0.85 -7.12 -9.58
C GLN A 16 1.48 -8.51 -9.47
N PRO A 17 2.41 -8.86 -10.37
CA PRO A 17 3.19 -10.08 -10.25
C PRO A 17 3.96 -10.13 -8.92
N GLY A 18 3.99 -11.30 -8.28
CA GLY A 18 4.69 -11.48 -7.00
C GLY A 18 3.89 -11.08 -5.75
N ILE A 19 2.77 -10.38 -5.91
CA ILE A 19 1.83 -10.07 -4.82
C ILE A 19 0.66 -11.04 -4.90
N PRO A 20 0.39 -11.85 -3.85
CA PRO A 20 -0.79 -12.71 -3.85
C PRO A 20 -2.07 -11.87 -3.95
N GLY A 21 -2.94 -12.15 -4.93
CA GLY A 21 -4.13 -11.33 -5.21
C GLY A 21 -5.15 -11.23 -4.06
N THR A 22 -5.04 -12.05 -3.01
CA THR A 22 -5.87 -11.98 -1.80
C THR A 22 -5.19 -11.26 -0.63
N ALA A 23 -3.91 -10.92 -0.75
CA ALA A 23 -3.14 -10.32 0.34
C ALA A 23 -3.43 -8.82 0.55
N PRO A 24 -3.53 -7.96 -0.51
CA PRO A 24 -3.87 -6.56 -0.35
C PRO A 24 -5.29 -6.33 0.19
N LYS A 25 -5.39 -5.56 1.28
CA LYS A 25 -6.64 -5.22 1.97
C LYS A 25 -6.57 -3.80 2.55
N GLY A 26 -7.71 -3.10 2.56
CA GLY A 26 -7.87 -1.79 3.20
C GLY A 26 -8.34 -1.82 4.66
N ASP A 27 -8.62 -3.02 5.17
CA ASP A 27 -8.96 -3.27 6.55
C ASP A 27 -8.54 -4.70 6.94
N LEU A 28 -8.42 -4.94 8.25
CA LEU A 28 -8.05 -6.25 8.81
C LEU A 28 -9.28 -7.08 9.19
N THR A 29 -10.48 -6.74 8.71
CA THR A 29 -11.69 -7.52 8.98
C THR A 29 -11.52 -8.92 8.37
N ASN A 30 -11.80 -9.95 9.17
CA ASN A 30 -11.59 -11.35 8.79
C ASN A 30 -10.14 -11.74 8.48
N HIS A 31 -9.14 -10.95 8.91
CA HIS A 31 -7.76 -11.42 8.95
C HIS A 31 -7.65 -12.59 9.93
N ALA A 32 -7.15 -13.74 9.46
CA ALA A 32 -6.82 -14.86 10.32
C ALA A 32 -5.32 -14.89 10.58
N TYR A 33 -4.95 -15.25 11.82
CA TYR A 33 -3.55 -15.43 12.18
C TYR A 33 -2.85 -16.39 11.21
N GLY A 34 -1.71 -15.95 10.68
CA GLY A 34 -0.89 -16.70 9.76
C GLY A 34 -1.17 -16.46 8.29
N ASP A 35 -2.21 -15.69 7.97
CA ASP A 35 -2.47 -15.24 6.60
C ASP A 35 -1.39 -14.24 6.18
N THR A 36 -0.84 -14.43 4.97
CA THR A 36 -0.02 -13.39 4.34
C THR A 36 -0.94 -12.23 3.94
N THR A 37 -0.79 -11.09 4.61
CA THR A 37 -1.63 -9.90 4.41
C THR A 37 -0.75 -8.69 4.09
N VAL A 38 -1.19 -7.86 3.14
CA VAL A 38 -0.67 -6.52 2.89
C VAL A 38 -1.78 -5.54 3.27
N TYR A 39 -1.65 -4.92 4.43
CA TYR A 39 -2.60 -3.94 4.92
C TYR A 39 -2.19 -2.55 4.48
N LEU A 40 -3.13 -1.76 3.96
CA LEU A 40 -2.92 -0.38 3.59
C LEU A 40 -3.78 0.52 4.48
N GLU A 41 -3.20 1.58 5.02
CA GLU A 41 -3.93 2.60 5.75
C GLU A 41 -3.47 4.03 5.41
N PRO A 42 -4.38 5.02 5.38
CA PRO A 42 -3.98 6.42 5.22
C PRO A 42 -3.33 6.94 6.50
N SER A 43 -2.10 7.44 6.40
CA SER A 43 -1.36 8.07 7.49
C SER A 43 -1.44 9.61 7.43
N GLY A 44 -1.79 10.18 6.28
CA GLY A 44 -1.79 11.62 6.06
C GLY A 44 -2.28 12.04 4.68
N GLY A 45 -2.01 13.31 4.33
CA GLY A 45 -2.34 13.86 3.02
C GLY A 45 -3.04 15.21 3.04
N PHE A 46 -3.14 15.82 1.86
CA PHE A 46 -3.82 17.09 1.64
C PHE A 46 -4.20 17.29 0.17
N ARG A 47 -5.17 18.18 -0.05
CA ARG A 47 -5.60 18.58 -1.40
C ARG A 47 -4.78 19.75 -1.91
N MET A 48 -4.23 19.61 -3.11
CA MET A 48 -3.57 20.69 -3.85
C MET A 48 -4.58 21.35 -4.80
N VAL A 49 -5.26 22.38 -4.28
CA VAL A 49 -6.45 22.98 -4.91
C VAL A 49 -6.17 23.52 -6.32
N ARG A 50 -5.05 24.20 -6.52
CA ARG A 50 -4.69 24.82 -7.80
C ARG A 50 -4.49 23.79 -8.91
N ASP A 51 -3.79 22.70 -8.58
CA ASP A 51 -3.45 21.63 -9.52
C ASP A 51 -4.57 20.59 -9.63
N ARG A 52 -5.63 20.75 -8.83
CA ARG A 52 -6.81 19.88 -8.74
C ARG A 52 -6.48 18.42 -8.38
N MET A 53 -5.31 18.18 -7.79
CA MET A 53 -4.82 16.88 -7.35
C MET A 53 -4.91 16.73 -5.83
N ASP A 54 -4.85 15.48 -5.38
CA ASP A 54 -4.71 15.12 -3.97
C ASP A 54 -3.36 14.42 -3.78
N ARG A 55 -2.70 14.68 -2.65
CA ARG A 55 -1.58 13.88 -2.14
C ARG A 55 -2.09 13.12 -0.93
N VAL A 56 -1.88 11.81 -0.88
CA VAL A 56 -2.19 10.98 0.28
C VAL A 56 -0.94 10.22 0.69
N ASP A 57 -0.65 10.21 1.98
CA ASP A 57 0.42 9.40 2.55
C ASP A 57 -0.20 8.07 3.04
N ILE A 58 0.43 6.94 2.67
CA ILE A 58 -0.08 5.58 2.84
C ILE A 58 0.96 4.75 3.57
N GLU A 59 0.59 4.25 4.74
CA GLU A 59 1.35 3.21 5.44
C GLU A 59 0.93 1.84 4.88
N TYR A 60 1.91 0.98 4.65
CA TYR A 60 1.68 -0.41 4.24
C TYR A 60 2.39 -1.36 5.19
N ASP A 61 1.62 -2.31 5.73
CA ASP A 61 2.10 -3.36 6.62
C ASP A 61 2.00 -4.71 5.92
N VAL A 62 3.10 -5.45 5.90
CA VAL A 62 3.10 -6.85 5.46
C VAL A 62 3.19 -7.77 6.65
N TYR A 63 2.22 -8.65 6.80
CA TYR A 63 2.15 -9.68 7.84
C TYR A 63 2.52 -11.05 7.25
N SER A 64 3.37 -11.81 7.95
CA SER A 64 3.66 -13.20 7.60
C SER A 64 4.26 -14.01 8.76
N LEU A 65 4.06 -15.33 8.76
CA LEU A 65 4.77 -16.24 9.68
C LEU A 65 6.23 -16.49 9.29
N ASN A 66 6.62 -16.17 8.06
CA ASN A 66 8.00 -16.33 7.60
C ASN A 66 8.65 -14.96 7.41
N ARG A 67 9.64 -14.65 8.25
CA ARG A 67 10.33 -13.35 8.22
C ARG A 67 10.91 -13.00 6.85
N LYS A 68 11.50 -13.96 6.13
CA LYS A 68 12.11 -13.71 4.82
C LYS A 68 11.04 -13.43 3.77
N ALA A 69 9.98 -14.23 3.75
CA ALA A 69 8.84 -13.98 2.87
C ALA A 69 8.18 -12.62 3.16
N CYS A 70 8.13 -12.23 4.43
CA CYS A 70 7.59 -10.94 4.87
C CYS A 70 8.34 -9.75 4.27
N ILE A 71 9.68 -9.70 4.42
CA ILE A 71 10.48 -8.62 3.86
C ILE A 71 10.50 -8.65 2.33
N ASP A 72 10.55 -9.83 1.72
CA ASP A 72 10.53 -9.93 0.25
C ASP A 72 9.25 -9.34 -0.30
N LEU A 73 8.10 -9.68 0.29
CA LEU A 73 6.82 -9.13 -0.12
C LEU A 73 6.72 -7.63 0.17
N ALA A 74 7.24 -7.13 1.30
CA ALA A 74 7.28 -5.70 1.58
C ALA A 74 8.11 -4.92 0.54
N LEU A 75 9.23 -5.49 0.09
CA LEU A 75 10.04 -4.89 -0.97
C LEU A 75 9.33 -4.94 -2.32
N THR A 76 8.63 -6.03 -2.64
CA THR A 76 7.81 -6.12 -3.86
C THR A 76 6.66 -5.11 -3.87
N VAL A 77 5.98 -4.92 -2.72
CA VAL A 77 4.94 -3.88 -2.58
C VAL A 77 5.54 -2.50 -2.80
N ARG A 78 6.69 -2.21 -2.17
CA ARG A 78 7.39 -0.94 -2.36
C ARG A 78 7.78 -0.69 -3.82
N GLU A 79 8.38 -1.67 -4.49
CA GLU A 79 8.76 -1.59 -5.90
C GLU A 79 7.52 -1.33 -6.78
N ALA A 80 6.43 -2.05 -6.55
CA ALA A 80 5.19 -1.85 -7.29
C ALA A 80 4.63 -0.43 -7.12
N LEU A 81 4.61 0.09 -5.89
CA LEU A 81 4.11 1.42 -5.59
C LEU A 81 5.01 2.53 -6.16
N LEU A 82 6.33 2.36 -6.13
CA LEU A 82 7.26 3.42 -6.55
C LEU A 82 7.64 3.38 -8.04
N GLU A 83 7.67 2.20 -8.66
CA GLU A 83 8.22 2.02 -10.00
C GLU A 83 7.15 1.66 -11.04
N ILE A 84 6.03 1.04 -10.63
CA ILE A 84 5.00 0.54 -11.55
C ILE A 84 3.74 1.41 -11.53
N LEU A 85 3.33 1.89 -10.35
CA LEU A 85 2.12 2.69 -10.16
C LEU A 85 2.15 4.07 -10.84
N PRO A 86 3.28 4.83 -10.88
CA PRO A 86 3.29 6.14 -11.48
C PRO A 86 2.81 6.14 -12.94
N ASN A 87 2.05 7.16 -13.32
CA ASN A 87 1.46 7.32 -14.65
C ASN A 87 0.47 6.19 -15.04
N LYS A 88 -0.18 5.56 -14.04
CA LYS A 88 -1.27 4.61 -14.24
C LYS A 88 -2.61 5.21 -13.87
N THR A 89 -3.63 4.78 -14.60
CA THR A 89 -5.03 4.96 -14.24
C THR A 89 -5.52 3.70 -13.54
N VAL A 90 -6.01 3.84 -12.32
CA VAL A 90 -6.61 2.74 -11.55
C VAL A 90 -7.91 3.24 -10.93
N ASP A 91 -9.03 2.56 -11.23
CA ASP A 91 -10.36 2.87 -10.68
C ASP A 91 -10.75 4.36 -10.73
N GLY A 92 -10.39 5.06 -11.82
CA GLY A 92 -10.69 6.48 -12.04
C GLY A 92 -9.72 7.46 -11.38
N ALA A 93 -8.63 6.97 -10.78
CA ALA A 93 -7.52 7.78 -10.29
C ALA A 93 -6.34 7.70 -11.27
N LEU A 94 -5.93 8.84 -11.82
CA LEU A 94 -4.66 8.98 -12.51
C LEU A 94 -3.57 9.26 -11.48
N VAL A 95 -2.66 8.31 -11.27
CA VAL A 95 -1.50 8.49 -10.39
C VAL A 95 -0.43 9.27 -11.13
N LEU A 96 -0.11 10.45 -10.62
CA LEU A 96 0.82 11.41 -11.20
C LEU A 96 2.26 11.12 -10.77
N ASP A 97 2.45 10.80 -9.49
CA ASP A 97 3.76 10.52 -8.91
C ASP A 97 3.61 9.77 -7.57
N THR A 98 4.73 9.21 -7.10
CA THR A 98 4.84 8.57 -5.79
C THR A 98 6.20 8.84 -5.16
N GLU A 99 6.26 9.05 -3.84
CA GLU A 99 7.53 9.23 -3.12
C GLU A 99 7.64 8.22 -1.98
N ASP A 100 8.85 7.75 -1.72
CA ASP A 100 9.15 6.93 -0.53
C ASP A 100 9.23 7.85 0.70
N ILE A 101 8.39 7.62 1.70
CA ILE A 101 8.44 8.33 3.00
C ILE A 101 9.27 7.53 4.00
N GLN A 102 9.01 6.23 4.08
CA GLN A 102 9.70 5.33 4.99
C GLN A 102 9.99 3.98 4.33
N PHE A 103 11.27 3.60 4.33
CA PHE A 103 11.71 2.27 3.93
C PHE A 103 11.14 1.18 4.86
N PRO A 104 10.80 -0.03 4.36
CA PRO A 104 10.32 -1.13 5.19
C PRO A 104 11.16 -1.41 6.44
N THR A 105 10.57 -1.20 7.62
CA THR A 105 11.19 -1.52 8.91
C THR A 105 10.49 -2.69 9.58
N TYR A 106 11.22 -3.42 10.42
CA TYR A 106 10.70 -4.59 11.12
C TYR A 106 10.13 -4.22 12.49
N TYR A 107 8.85 -4.52 12.73
CA TYR A 107 8.19 -4.32 14.02
C TYR A 107 7.16 -5.43 14.27
N PRO A 108 7.57 -6.59 14.82
CA PRO A 108 6.67 -7.73 14.97
C PRO A 108 5.48 -7.39 15.87
N ASP A 109 4.29 -7.86 15.47
CA ASP A 109 3.10 -7.75 16.31
C ASP A 109 3.27 -8.66 17.54
N LYS A 110 3.23 -8.05 18.72
CA LYS A 110 3.43 -8.74 19.99
C LYS A 110 2.28 -9.69 20.33
N THR A 111 1.09 -9.44 19.78
CA THR A 111 -0.13 -10.19 20.05
C THR A 111 -0.25 -11.37 19.11
N SER A 112 -0.20 -11.11 17.79
CA SER A 112 -0.30 -12.18 16.79
C SER A 112 0.99 -13.00 16.73
N ARG A 113 2.15 -12.42 17.09
CA ARG A 113 3.50 -13.01 16.92
C ARG A 113 3.92 -13.17 15.46
N GLU A 114 3.20 -12.52 14.54
CA GLU A 114 3.57 -12.47 13.14
C GLU A 114 4.77 -11.55 12.94
N HIS A 115 5.56 -11.84 11.92
CA HIS A 115 6.52 -10.87 11.43
C HIS A 115 5.74 -9.78 10.72
N VAL A 116 6.11 -8.53 11.01
CA VAL A 116 5.57 -7.37 10.31
C VAL A 116 6.73 -6.56 9.78
N TYR A 117 6.65 -6.25 8.49
CA TYR A 117 7.47 -5.23 7.86
C TYR A 117 6.56 -4.20 7.24
N GLY A 118 6.80 -2.93 7.52
CA GLY A 118 6.05 -1.88 6.85
C GLY A 118 6.82 -0.60 6.65
N GLY A 119 6.30 0.15 5.69
CA GLY A 119 6.87 1.38 5.17
C GLY A 119 5.75 2.33 4.80
N GLU A 120 6.14 3.46 4.23
CA GLU A 120 5.19 4.53 3.95
C GLU A 120 5.56 5.18 2.62
N VAL A 121 4.55 5.49 1.80
CA VAL A 121 4.71 6.20 0.53
C VAL A 121 3.72 7.36 0.44
N SER A 122 4.09 8.40 -0.29
CA SER A 122 3.12 9.40 -0.76
C SER A 122 2.64 9.03 -2.16
N VAL A 123 1.35 9.25 -2.43
CA VAL A 123 0.74 9.05 -3.75
C VAL A 123 0.05 10.35 -4.15
N PHE A 124 0.46 10.88 -5.30
CA PHE A 124 -0.16 12.06 -5.91
C PHE A 124 -1.09 11.60 -7.02
N PHE A 125 -2.36 12.01 -6.97
CA PHE A 125 -3.32 11.57 -7.97
C PHE A 125 -4.37 12.64 -8.30
N ALA A 126 -4.89 12.53 -9.52
CA ALA A 126 -6.01 13.33 -10.01
C ALA A 126 -7.19 12.41 -10.37
N ALA A 127 -8.39 12.96 -10.45
CA ALA A 127 -9.52 12.25 -11.04
C ALA A 127 -9.36 12.23 -12.55
N GLU A 128 -9.60 11.07 -13.15
CA GLU A 128 -9.71 10.90 -14.59
C GLU A 128 -11.17 10.86 -15.06
#